data_AF-A0A921RYT1-F1
#
_entry.id   AF-A0A921RYT1-F1
#
_cell.length_a   1.000
_cell.length_b   1.000
_cell.length_c   1.000
_cell.angle_alpha   90.00
_cell.angle_beta   90.00
_cell.angle_gamma   90.00
#
_symmetry.space_group_name_H-M   'P 1'
#
loop_
_entity.id
_entity.type
_entity.pdbx_description
1 polymer ?
#
loop_
_entity_poly.entity_id
_entity_poly.type
_entity_poly.pdbx_seq_one_letter_code
_entity_poly.pdbx_strand_id
1 'polypeptide(L)'
;MAAKIRVVMKSFMSQSNQVSGLLPFTKKIGLPESRALYTVLRSPHIDKKSREQFSMHVKKQFVEQTAKPHELHKKFFWLKRLRIPGAQFEVQISFKTRLDMARLRSQAP
;
A
#
# COMPACT_ATOMS: atom_id res chain seq x y z
N MET A 1 -1.73 -7.41 23.60
CA MET A 1 -2.05 -7.86 22.23
C MET A 1 -1.29 -6.97 21.25
N ALA A 2 -0.66 -7.53 20.23
CA ALA A 2 0.07 -6.75 19.23
C ALA A 2 -0.86 -6.31 18.09
N ALA A 3 -0.69 -5.08 17.62
CA ALA A 3 -1.32 -4.58 16.40
C ALA A 3 -0.39 -4.88 15.20
N LYS A 4 -0.98 -5.17 14.05
CA LYS A 4 -0.27 -5.32 12.78
C LYS A 4 -0.67 -4.18 11.86
N ILE A 5 0.33 -3.48 11.36
CA ILE A 5 0.21 -2.46 10.33
C ILE A 5 0.68 -3.09 9.03
N ARG A 6 -0.18 -3.10 8.03
CA ARG A 6 0.12 -3.55 6.68
C ARG A 6 0.04 -2.36 5.75
N VAL A 7 1.06 -2.19 4.93
CA VAL A 7 1.12 -1.12 3.93
C VAL A 7 1.28 -1.77 2.57
N VAL A 8 0.33 -1.52 1.68
CA VAL A 8 0.45 -1.83 0.26
C VAL A 8 0.82 -0.55 -0.46
N MET A 9 1.89 -0.60 -1.23
CA MET A 9 2.39 0.50 -2.04
C MET A 9 2.21 0.17 -3.51
N LYS A 10 1.64 1.10 -4.28
CA LYS A 10 1.45 0.97 -5.73
C LYS A 10 2.17 2.14 -6.42
N SER A 11 2.99 1.87 -7.43
CA SER A 11 3.59 2.93 -8.27
C SER A 11 3.94 2.40 -9.65
N PHE A 12 4.21 3.34 -10.55
CA PHE A 12 4.72 3.09 -11.89
C PHE A 12 6.24 2.87 -11.92
N MET A 13 6.98 3.31 -10.89
CA MET A 13 8.45 3.24 -10.84
C MET A 13 8.96 2.11 -9.94
N SER A 14 10.22 1.71 -10.13
CA SER A 14 10.89 0.76 -9.22
C SER A 14 11.13 1.41 -7.85
N GLN A 15 10.33 1.05 -6.85
CA GLN A 15 10.40 1.62 -5.51
C GLN A 15 11.44 0.95 -4.60
N SER A 16 12.20 -0.03 -5.11
CA SER A 16 13.14 -0.84 -4.31
C SER A 16 14.12 0.01 -3.50
N ASN A 17 14.51 1.19 -4.01
CA ASN A 17 15.60 1.98 -3.43
C ASN A 17 15.14 3.17 -2.56
N GLN A 18 13.89 3.63 -2.63
CA GLN A 18 13.45 4.80 -1.82
C GLN A 18 12.86 4.42 -0.46
N VAL A 19 12.25 3.24 -0.33
CA VAL A 19 11.54 2.83 0.90
C VAL A 19 12.48 2.27 1.98
N SER A 20 13.76 2.03 1.67
CA SER A 20 14.73 1.48 2.63
C SER A 20 14.97 2.42 3.83
N GLY A 21 14.93 3.73 3.62
CA GLY A 21 15.05 4.73 4.69
C GLY A 21 13.77 4.95 5.52
N LEU A 22 12.62 4.42 5.08
CA LEU A 22 11.31 4.76 5.65
C LEU A 22 10.91 3.84 6.81
N LEU A 23 11.33 2.58 6.79
CA LEU A 23 11.00 1.57 7.80
C LEU A 23 12.18 0.59 7.96
N PRO A 24 13.14 0.87 8.86
CA PRO A 24 14.39 0.10 8.98
C PRO A 24 14.20 -1.37 9.43
N PHE A 25 12.99 -1.77 9.82
CA PHE A 25 12.73 -3.09 10.44
C PHE A 25 11.53 -3.83 9.83
N THR A 26 11.27 -3.67 8.53
CA THR A 26 10.11 -4.30 7.90
C THR A 26 10.48 -5.24 6.75
N LYS A 27 9.90 -6.44 6.77
CA LYS A 27 9.94 -7.36 5.63
C LYS A 27 9.16 -6.73 4.47
N LYS A 28 9.83 -6.55 3.34
CA LYS A 28 9.24 -6.11 2.08
C LYS A 28 9.00 -7.32 1.20
N ILE A 29 7.79 -7.45 0.69
CA ILE A 29 7.41 -8.53 -0.22
C ILE A 29 6.93 -7.89 -1.52
N GLY A 30 7.55 -8.25 -2.64
CA GLY A 30 7.05 -7.87 -3.96
C GLY A 30 5.77 -8.63 -4.24
N LEU A 31 4.71 -7.91 -4.58
CA LEU A 31 3.47 -8.50 -5.07
C LEU A 31 3.47 -8.49 -6.61
N PRO A 32 2.70 -9.36 -7.26
CA PRO A 32 2.58 -9.37 -8.71
C PRO A 32 2.22 -7.99 -9.27
N GLU A 33 2.96 -7.54 -10.28
CA GLU A 33 2.65 -6.30 -10.98
C GLU A 33 1.41 -6.46 -11.86
N SER A 34 0.71 -5.36 -12.08
CA SER A 34 -0.42 -5.31 -13.01
C SER A 34 0.03 -4.59 -14.28
N ARG A 35 -0.21 -5.21 -15.44
CA ARG A 35 0.18 -4.68 -16.75
C ARG A 35 -1.07 -4.37 -17.58
N ALA A 36 -1.19 -3.13 -18.04
CA ALA A 36 -2.19 -2.74 -19.03
C ALA A 36 -1.50 -2.48 -20.37
N LEU A 37 -2.03 -3.09 -21.44
CA LEU A 37 -1.50 -2.97 -22.80
C LEU A 37 -2.46 -2.12 -23.64
N TYR A 38 -1.91 -1.13 -24.33
CA TYR A 38 -2.67 -0.27 -25.22
C TYR A 38 -2.04 -0.33 -26.61
N THR A 39 -2.86 -0.50 -27.64
CA THR A 39 -2.40 -0.42 -29.03
C THR A 39 -3.12 0.74 -29.69
N VAL A 40 -2.37 1.71 -30.20
CA VAL A 40 -2.92 2.95 -30.80
C VAL A 40 -2.45 3.05 -32.24
N LEU A 41 -3.27 3.62 -33.12
CA LEU A 41 -2.83 3.97 -34.48
C LEU A 41 -1.85 5.14 -34.41
N ARG A 42 -0.76 5.08 -35.18
CA ARG A 42 0.21 6.18 -35.23
C ARG A 42 -0.34 7.41 -35.95
N SER A 43 -1.20 7.19 -36.95
CA SER A 43 -1.89 8.25 -37.68
C SER A 43 -3.28 8.50 -37.07
N PRO A 44 -3.74 9.76 -36.99
CA PRO A 44 -5.10 10.07 -36.54
C PRO A 44 -6.20 9.58 -37.51
N HIS A 45 -5.89 9.25 -38.78
CA HIS A 45 -6.89 8.82 -39.76
C HIS A 45 -6.36 7.75 -40.76
N ILE A 46 -7.25 6.84 -41.19
CA ILE A 46 -7.12 5.78 -42.23
C ILE A 46 -6.06 4.67 -42.00
N ASP A 47 -4.84 4.98 -41.53
CA ASP A 47 -3.71 4.02 -41.58
C ASP A 47 -3.73 2.94 -40.47
N LYS A 48 -4.66 1.97 -40.58
CA LYS A 48 -4.85 0.89 -39.60
C LYS A 48 -3.67 -0.09 -39.48
N LYS A 49 -2.75 -0.10 -40.46
CA LYS A 49 -1.55 -0.94 -40.46
C LYS A 49 -0.39 -0.32 -39.66
N SER A 50 -0.38 0.99 -39.44
CA SER A 50 0.61 1.66 -38.61
C SER A 50 0.13 1.72 -37.15
N ARG A 51 0.60 0.77 -36.34
CA ARG A 51 0.21 0.65 -34.92
C ARG A 51 1.41 0.83 -34.01
N GLU A 52 1.16 1.33 -32.81
CA GLU A 52 2.13 1.46 -31.73
C GLU A 52 1.58 0.81 -30.46
N GLN A 53 2.44 0.12 -29.72
CA GLN A 53 2.09 -0.58 -28.50
C GLN A 53 2.67 0.17 -27.30
N PHE A 54 1.81 0.54 -26.37
CA PHE A 54 2.17 1.13 -25.10
C PHE A 54 1.84 0.14 -23.98
N SER A 55 2.58 0.25 -22.88
CA SER A 55 2.30 -0.54 -21.68
C SER A 55 2.38 0.32 -20.44
N MET A 56 1.47 0.08 -19.51
CA MET A 56 1.49 0.68 -18.19
C MET A 56 1.67 -0.44 -17.17
N HIS A 57 2.75 -0.35 -16.40
CA HIS A 57 3.08 -1.31 -15.35
C HIS A 57 2.86 -0.67 -13.98
N VAL A 58 2.03 -1.29 -13.15
CA VAL A 58 1.82 -0.90 -11.76
C VAL A 58 2.46 -1.94 -10.88
N LYS A 59 3.60 -1.56 -10.28
CA LYS A 59 4.34 -2.37 -9.33
C LYS A 59 3.69 -2.26 -7.95
N LYS A 60 3.57 -3.41 -7.28
CA LYS A 60 2.94 -3.51 -5.97
C LYS A 60 3.93 -4.06 -4.96
N GLN A 61 4.05 -3.39 -3.82
CA GLN A 61 4.89 -3.83 -2.71
C GLN A 61 4.06 -3.94 -1.45
N PHE A 62 4.31 -4.97 -0.65
CA PHE A 62 3.69 -5.20 0.64
C PHE A 62 4.72 -5.07 1.76
N VAL A 63 4.35 -4.35 2.80
CA VAL A 63 5.16 -4.13 4.00
C VAL A 63 4.31 -4.47 5.22
N GLU A 64 4.82 -5.33 6.10
CA GLU A 64 4.17 -5.64 7.37
C GLU A 64 5.05 -5.21 8.55
N GLN A 65 4.43 -4.50 9.50
CA GLN A 65 5.05 -4.07 10.74
C GLN A 65 4.18 -4.47 11.94
N THR A 66 4.80 -5.07 12.95
CA THR A 66 4.17 -5.29 14.25
C THR A 66 4.39 -4.07 15.15
N ALA A 67 3.34 -3.64 15.85
CA ALA A 67 3.38 -2.51 16.77
C ALA A 67 2.66 -2.85 18.07
N LYS A 68 3.13 -2.29 19.19
CA LYS A 68 2.37 -2.29 20.44
C LYS A 68 1.21 -1.30 20.32
N PRO A 69 0.07 -1.53 20.99
CA PRO A 69 -1.11 -0.66 20.86
C PRO A 69 -0.85 0.81 21.20
N HIS A 70 -0.04 1.09 22.23
CA HIS A 70 0.31 2.46 22.63
C HIS A 70 1.22 3.17 21.61
N GLU A 71 2.03 2.44 20.85
CA GLU A 71 2.92 3.00 19.82
C GLU A 71 2.20 3.19 18.47
N LEU A 72 1.08 2.51 18.27
CA LEU A 72 0.36 2.43 17.00
C LEU A 72 0.02 3.81 16.46
N HIS A 73 -0.52 4.68 17.32
CA HIS A 73 -0.92 6.03 16.92
C HIS A 73 0.27 6.87 16.44
N LYS A 74 1.41 6.79 17.14
CA LYS A 74 2.65 7.49 16.76
C LYS A 74 3.17 6.98 15.41
N LYS A 75 3.23 5.66 15.22
CA LYS A 75 3.69 5.06 13.95
C LYS A 75 2.78 5.42 12.78
N PHE A 76 1.46 5.36 12.98
CA PHE A 76 0.48 5.73 11.97
C PHE A 76 0.54 7.22 11.60
N PHE A 77 0.72 8.09 12.59
CA PHE A 77 0.89 9.54 12.38
C PHE A 77 2.10 9.83 11.49
N TRP A 78 3.25 9.21 11.78
CA TRP A 78 4.44 9.36 10.95
C TRP A 78 4.23 8.80 9.54
N LEU A 79 3.62 7.63 9.40
CA LEU A 79 3.32 7.03 8.09
C LEU A 79 2.50 7.95 7.18
N LYS A 80 1.49 8.64 7.73
CA LYS A 80 0.67 9.60 6.97
C LYS A 80 1.45 10.82 6.48
N ARG A 81 2.46 11.27 7.22
CA ARG A 81 3.27 12.44 6.86
C ARG A 81 4.33 12.14 5.81
N LEU A 82 4.61 10.86 5.55
CA LEU A 82 5.56 10.44 4.52
C LEU A 82 4.94 10.71 3.14
N ARG A 83 5.24 11.87 2.57
CA ARG A 83 4.92 12.20 1.19
C ARG A 83 5.93 11.55 0.26
N ILE A 84 5.50 10.54 -0.48
CA ILE A 84 6.28 9.93 -1.56
C ILE A 84 5.54 10.24 -2.86
N PRO A 85 6.10 11.11 -3.72
CA PRO A 85 5.45 11.46 -4.97
C PRO A 85 5.37 10.25 -5.90
N GLY A 86 4.27 10.14 -6.66
CA GLY A 86 4.10 9.07 -7.64
C GLY A 86 3.88 7.67 -7.04
N ALA A 87 3.60 7.57 -5.74
CA ALA A 87 3.22 6.33 -5.08
C ALA A 87 1.89 6.50 -4.35
N GLN A 88 1.03 5.49 -4.47
CA GLN A 88 -0.21 5.37 -3.72
C GLN A 88 -0.01 4.38 -2.58
N PHE A 89 -0.45 4.75 -1.38
CA PHE A 89 -0.36 3.93 -0.17
C PHE A 89 -1.74 3.50 0.29
N GLU A 90 -1.84 2.25 0.67
CA GLU A 90 -3.01 1.68 1.31
C GLU A 90 -2.56 1.09 2.64
N VAL A 91 -3.06 1.65 3.75
CA VAL A 91 -2.66 1.26 5.11
C VAL A 91 -3.81 0.51 5.76
N GLN A 92 -3.57 -0.75 6.11
CA GLN A 92 -4.50 -1.62 6.81
C GLN A 92 -3.97 -1.91 8.22
N ILE A 93 -4.75 -1.54 9.24
CA ILE A 93 -4.41 -1.80 10.64
C ILE A 93 -5.32 -2.92 11.15
N SER A 94 -4.72 -3.94 11.74
CA SER A 94 -5.44 -5.03 12.39
C SER A 94 -4.96 -5.20 13.82
N PHE A 95 -5.88 -5.24 14.77
CA PHE A 95 -5.55 -5.48 16.17
C PHE A 95 -6.68 -6.30 16.79
N LYS A 96 -6.31 -7.20 17.70
CA LYS A 96 -7.27 -7.96 18.50
C LYS A 96 -7.46 -7.20 19.81
N THR A 97 -8.70 -7.01 20.22
CA THR A 97 -9.07 -6.52 21.54
C THR A 97 -9.83 -7.61 22.27
N ARG A 98 -9.65 -7.70 23.59
CA ARG A 98 -10.59 -8.46 24.41
C ARG A 98 -11.81 -7.58 24.62
N LEU A 99 -12.99 -8.16 24.42
CA LEU A 99 -14.25 -7.53 24.74
C LEU A 99 -14.63 -7.97 26.15
N ASP A 100 -14.72 -7.01 27.07
CA ASP A 100 -15.02 -7.27 28.47
C ASP A 100 -16.55 -7.27 28.66
N MET A 101 -17.14 -8.47 28.68
CA MET A 101 -18.58 -8.66 28.80
C MET A 101 -19.13 -8.19 30.16
N ALA A 102 -18.31 -8.18 31.21
CA ALA A 102 -18.75 -7.72 32.52
C ALA A 102 -19.05 -6.21 32.51
N ARG A 103 -18.17 -5.42 31.87
CA ARG A 103 -18.35 -3.97 31.70
C ARG A 103 -19.58 -3.62 30.88
N LEU A 104 -19.85 -4.37 29.82
CA LEU A 104 -21.03 -4.17 28.97
C LEU A 104 -22.33 -4.45 29.72
N ARG A 105 -22.37 -5.52 30.54
CA ARG A 105 -23.54 -5.86 31.34
C ARG A 105 -23.84 -4.82 32.42
N SER A 106 -22.81 -4.20 33.02
CA SER A 106 -23.01 -3.10 33.98
C SER A 106 -23.49 -1.78 33.36
N GLN A 107 -23.38 -1.63 32.04
CA GLN A 107 -23.80 -0.44 31.29
C GLN A 107 -25.10 -0.66 30.51
N ALA A 108 -25.68 -1.87 30.56
CA ALA A 108 -26.97 -2.14 29.96
C ALA A 108 -28.07 -1.46 30.82
N PRO A 109 -29.02 -0.73 30.19
CA PRO A 109 -30.12 -0.07 30.90
C PRO A 109 -31.02 -1.06 31.63
#